data_AF-A0A962KCB1-F1
#
_entry.id   AF-A0A962KCB1-F1
#
_cell.length_a   1.000
_cell.length_b   1.000
_cell.length_c   1.000
_cell.angle_alpha   90.00
_cell.angle_beta   90.00
_cell.angle_gamma   90.00
#
_symmetry.space_group_name_H-M   'P 1'
#
loop_
_entity.id
_entity.type
_entity.pdbx_description
1 polymer ?
#
loop_
_entity_poly.entity_id
_entity_poly.type
_entity_poly.pdbx_seq_one_letter_code
_entity_poly.pdbx_strand_id
1 'polypeptide(L)'
;MRIIFFLTLSLFVLSACSWVRVTPEGVPVRLLNSNQISTCTRLGTTTSTTSSRVLFVPRGSEKVQAELVDLARNEAGLMGGNAIVADSTVDSGRQHFIVYSCP
;
A
#
# COMPACT_ATOMS: atom_id res chain seq x y z
N MET A 1 35.03 -2.34 -47.67
CA MET A 1 33.58 -2.47 -47.91
C MET A 1 32.91 -2.88 -46.60
N ARG A 2 32.26 -1.90 -45.94
CA ARG A 2 31.07 -2.00 -45.10
C ARG A 2 30.89 -3.27 -44.24
N ILE A 3 31.50 -3.26 -43.06
CA ILE A 3 30.96 -3.94 -41.87
C ILE A 3 29.76 -3.11 -41.43
N ILE A 4 28.53 -3.58 -41.71
CA ILE A 4 27.33 -3.05 -41.03
C ILE A 4 26.80 -4.20 -40.20
N PHE A 5 27.39 -4.24 -39.02
CA PHE A 5 27.06 -5.09 -37.88
C PHE A 5 25.63 -4.76 -37.43
N PHE A 6 24.87 -5.81 -37.16
CA PHE A 6 23.56 -5.82 -36.52
C PHE A 6 23.45 -4.75 -35.42
N LEU A 7 22.48 -3.84 -35.53
CA LEU A 7 22.05 -3.03 -34.39
C LEU A 7 20.53 -2.80 -34.42
N THR A 8 19.78 -3.88 -34.25
CA THR A 8 18.39 -3.81 -33.78
C THR A 8 18.41 -3.38 -32.31
N LEU A 9 18.47 -2.07 -32.06
CA LEU A 9 18.32 -1.50 -30.72
C LEU A 9 16.82 -1.41 -30.42
N SER A 10 16.23 -2.51 -29.97
CA SER A 10 14.87 -2.52 -29.45
C SER A 10 14.87 -1.81 -28.09
N LEU A 11 14.40 -0.56 -28.09
CA LEU A 11 14.25 0.27 -26.91
C LEU A 11 13.02 -0.22 -26.13
N PHE A 12 13.18 -1.27 -25.33
CA PHE A 12 12.16 -1.71 -24.38
C PHE A 12 12.18 -0.75 -23.18
N VAL A 13 11.38 0.31 -23.23
CA VAL A 13 11.12 1.16 -22.07
C VAL A 13 10.15 0.39 -21.18
N LEU A 14 10.68 -0.43 -20.26
CA LEU A 14 9.86 -1.08 -19.25
C LEU A 14 9.26 -0.01 -18.33
N SER A 15 7.93 0.06 -18.33
CA SER A 15 7.12 0.89 -17.43
C SER A 15 7.23 0.38 -16.00
N ALA A 16 8.04 1.05 -15.18
CA ALA A 16 8.13 0.78 -13.75
C ALA A 16 6.92 1.41 -13.00
N CYS A 17 5.75 0.79 -13.09
CA CYS A 17 4.65 1.06 -12.16
C CYS A 17 4.86 0.24 -10.88
N SER A 18 5.72 0.70 -9.96
CA SER A 18 5.99 -0.01 -8.70
C SER A 18 5.02 0.37 -7.57
N TRP A 19 3.72 0.46 -7.85
CA TRP A 19 2.69 0.73 -6.83
C TRP A 19 2.07 -0.55 -6.29
N VAL A 20 1.76 -0.57 -4.99
CA VAL A 20 0.98 -1.65 -4.37
C VAL A 20 -0.43 -1.64 -4.94
N ARG A 21 -0.91 -2.83 -5.31
CA ARG A 21 -2.30 -3.02 -5.77
C ARG A 21 -3.13 -3.60 -4.63
N VAL A 22 -4.35 -3.10 -4.48
CA VAL A 22 -5.34 -3.69 -3.57
C VAL A 22 -5.76 -5.05 -4.15
N THR A 23 -5.62 -6.07 -3.32
CA THR A 23 -6.02 -7.46 -3.57
C THR A 23 -7.54 -7.60 -3.54
N PRO A 24 -8.13 -8.65 -4.14
CA PRO A 24 -9.55 -8.92 -4.04
C PRO A 24 -10.08 -8.94 -2.59
N GLU A 25 -9.30 -9.48 -1.67
CA GLU A 25 -9.59 -9.56 -0.23
C GLU A 25 -9.54 -8.17 0.43
N GLY A 26 -8.66 -7.29 -0.05
CA GLY A 26 -8.53 -5.91 0.45
C GLY A 26 -9.56 -4.92 -0.10
N VAL A 27 -10.20 -5.22 -1.24
CA VAL A 27 -11.26 -4.37 -1.84
C VAL A 27 -12.39 -4.04 -0.86
N PRO A 28 -13.01 -4.99 -0.13
CA PRO A 28 -14.09 -4.67 0.81
C PRO A 28 -13.63 -3.93 2.07
N VAL A 29 -12.32 -3.88 2.34
CA VAL A 29 -11.78 -3.24 3.53
C VAL A 29 -11.83 -1.72 3.40
N ARG A 30 -12.43 -1.04 4.39
CA ARG A 30 -12.55 0.42 4.43
C ARG A 30 -11.59 1.04 5.43
N LEU A 31 -11.01 2.20 5.10
CA LEU A 31 -10.34 3.05 6.09
C LEU A 31 -11.41 3.83 6.87
N LEU A 32 -11.43 3.68 8.19
CA LEU A 32 -12.34 4.36 9.09
C LEU A 32 -11.59 5.25 10.07
N ASN A 33 -12.31 6.20 10.66
CA ASN A 33 -11.86 6.98 11.80
C ASN A 33 -12.28 6.31 13.12
N SER A 34 -11.63 6.70 14.22
CA SER A 34 -11.89 6.16 15.56
C SER A 34 -13.32 6.39 16.07
N ASN A 35 -14.06 7.35 15.51
CA ASN A 35 -15.47 7.59 15.84
C ASN A 35 -16.46 6.68 15.09
N GLN A 36 -15.99 5.89 14.11
CA GLN A 36 -16.85 5.03 13.27
C GLN A 36 -16.81 3.55 13.69
N ILE A 37 -16.08 3.20 14.75
CA ILE A 37 -15.83 1.81 15.17
C ILE A 37 -16.64 1.36 16.39
N SER A 38 -17.62 2.16 16.83
CA SER A 38 -18.42 1.86 18.03
C SER A 38 -19.20 0.54 17.97
N THR A 39 -19.55 0.07 16.77
CA THR A 39 -20.26 -1.19 16.54
C THR A 39 -19.36 -2.29 15.97
N CYS A 40 -18.06 -2.03 15.81
CA CYS A 40 -17.13 -2.97 15.19
C CYS A 40 -16.44 -3.86 16.23
N THR A 41 -16.15 -5.10 15.84
CA THR A 41 -15.34 -6.04 16.62
C THR A 41 -13.88 -5.94 16.22
N ARG A 42 -12.98 -5.69 17.18
CA ARG A 42 -11.53 -5.67 16.93
C ARG A 42 -11.03 -7.09 16.66
N LEU A 43 -10.38 -7.30 15.52
CA LEU A 43 -9.80 -8.59 15.14
C LEU A 43 -8.31 -8.69 15.45
N GLY A 44 -7.58 -7.57 15.36
CA GLY A 44 -6.13 -7.57 15.55
C GLY A 44 -5.48 -6.29 15.07
N THR A 45 -4.20 -6.36 14.74
CA THR A 45 -3.39 -5.25 14.25
C THR A 45 -2.49 -5.70 13.11
N THR A 46 -2.16 -4.79 12.21
CA THR A 46 -1.16 -4.99 11.15
C THR A 46 -0.24 -3.77 11.05
N THR A 47 0.93 -3.95 10.45
CA THR A 47 1.91 -2.88 10.21
C THR A 47 2.25 -2.85 8.73
N SER A 48 1.94 -1.73 8.08
CA SER A 48 2.33 -1.52 6.68
C SER A 48 3.69 -0.87 6.61
N THR A 49 4.49 -1.27 5.63
CA THR A 49 5.80 -0.67 5.34
C THR A 49 5.94 -0.44 3.84
N THR A 50 6.35 0.77 3.45
CA THR A 50 6.73 1.11 2.08
C THR A 50 8.00 1.96 2.08
N SER A 51 8.68 2.04 0.94
CA SER A 51 9.79 2.96 0.78
C SER A 51 9.29 4.40 0.78
N SER A 52 9.70 5.16 1.80
CA SER A 52 9.47 6.61 1.92
C SER A 52 10.38 7.46 1.00
N ARG A 53 11.31 6.83 0.27
CA ARG A 53 12.30 7.49 -0.60
C ARG A 53 12.45 6.74 -1.93
N VAL A 54 12.56 7.47 -3.03
CA VAL A 54 13.04 6.94 -4.31
C VAL A 54 14.23 7.77 -4.73
N LEU A 55 15.39 7.12 -4.92
CA LEU A 55 16.60 7.76 -5.48
C LEU A 55 16.89 9.15 -4.88
N PHE A 56 16.91 9.26 -3.54
CA PHE A 56 17.22 10.48 -2.77
C PHE A 56 16.14 11.58 -2.69
N VAL A 57 14.97 11.42 -3.33
CA VAL A 57 13.84 12.37 -3.19
C VAL A 57 12.82 11.84 -2.18
N PRO A 58 12.41 12.63 -1.16
CA PRO A 58 11.31 12.25 -0.28
C PRO A 58 10.02 12.10 -1.09
N ARG A 59 9.34 10.95 -0.97
CA ARG A 59 8.01 10.76 -1.59
C ARG A 59 7.01 11.63 -0.83
N GLY A 60 6.08 12.27 -1.55
CA GLY A 60 5.02 13.06 -0.92
C GLY A 60 4.26 12.24 0.12
N SER A 61 4.02 12.83 1.29
CA SER A 61 3.40 12.17 2.45
C SER A 61 2.06 11.52 2.11
N GLU A 62 1.26 12.15 1.25
CA GLU A 62 -0.02 11.62 0.76
C GLU A 62 0.15 10.32 -0.03
N LYS A 63 1.17 10.22 -0.91
CA LYS A 63 1.43 9.00 -1.68
C LYS A 63 1.89 7.85 -0.80
N VAL A 64 2.75 8.14 0.19
CA VAL A 64 3.19 7.15 1.18
C VAL A 64 2.02 6.68 2.02
N GLN A 65 1.17 7.61 2.48
CA GLN A 65 -0.03 7.29 3.25
C GLN A 65 -1.01 6.39 2.49
N ALA A 66 -1.28 6.71 1.22
CA ALA A 66 -2.16 5.89 0.38
C ALA A 66 -1.62 4.46 0.19
N GLU A 67 -0.32 4.34 -0.08
CA GLU A 67 0.31 3.03 -0.28
C GLU A 67 0.31 2.19 1.02
N LEU A 68 0.53 2.82 2.17
CA LEU A 68 0.43 2.16 3.49
C LEU A 68 -1.00 1.68 3.78
N VAL A 69 -2.01 2.46 3.39
CA VAL A 69 -3.42 2.08 3.51
C VAL A 69 -3.75 0.91 2.61
N ASP A 70 -3.31 0.91 1.36
CA ASP A 70 -3.56 -0.21 0.43
C ASP A 70 -2.91 -1.52 0.91
N LEU A 71 -1.70 -1.44 1.44
CA LEU A 71 -1.04 -2.58 2.11
C LEU A 71 -1.85 -3.06 3.33
N ALA A 72 -2.30 -2.14 4.18
CA ALA A 72 -3.06 -2.48 5.38
C ALA A 72 -4.41 -3.13 5.04
N ARG A 73 -5.05 -2.69 3.95
CA ARG A 73 -6.29 -3.27 3.45
C ARG A 73 -6.09 -4.71 3.00
N ASN A 74 -4.98 -4.99 2.29
CA ASN A 74 -4.66 -6.36 1.87
C ASN A 74 -4.50 -7.29 3.07
N GLU A 75 -3.70 -6.89 4.06
CA GLU A 75 -3.52 -7.69 5.28
C GLU A 75 -4.82 -7.85 6.07
N ALA A 76 -5.59 -6.78 6.23
CA ALA A 76 -6.88 -6.83 6.91
C ALA A 76 -7.89 -7.77 6.23
N GLY A 77 -7.89 -7.80 4.89
CA GLY A 77 -8.72 -8.73 4.11
C GLY A 77 -8.37 -10.20 4.40
N LEU A 78 -7.08 -10.52 4.45
CA LEU A 78 -6.59 -11.86 4.82
C LEU A 78 -6.94 -12.23 6.28
N MET A 79 -7.05 -11.24 7.17
CA MET A 79 -7.48 -11.42 8.56
C MET A 79 -9.01 -11.58 8.72
N GLY A 80 -9.79 -11.49 7.65
CA GLY A 80 -11.26 -11.51 7.69
C GLY A 80 -11.89 -10.21 8.19
N GLY A 81 -11.11 -9.12 8.21
CA GLY A 81 -11.59 -7.77 8.52
C GLY A 81 -12.22 -7.09 7.32
N ASN A 82 -13.08 -6.11 7.58
CA ASN A 82 -13.66 -5.22 6.57
C ASN A 82 -13.42 -3.73 6.88
N ALA A 83 -12.66 -3.43 7.93
CA ALA A 83 -12.24 -2.07 8.26
C ALA A 83 -10.85 -2.03 8.89
N ILE A 84 -10.14 -0.93 8.63
CA ILE A 84 -8.89 -0.56 9.29
C ILE A 84 -8.99 0.86 9.87
N VAL A 85 -8.29 1.10 10.97
CA VAL A 85 -8.10 2.44 11.56
C VAL A 85 -6.62 2.66 11.79
N ALA A 86 -6.10 3.83 11.43
CA ALA A 86 -4.73 4.21 11.74
C ALA A 86 -4.53 4.33 13.25
N ASP A 87 -3.52 3.64 13.77
CA ASP A 87 -3.17 3.62 15.21
C ASP A 87 -1.86 4.38 15.48
N SER A 88 -1.16 4.79 14.43
CA SER A 88 0.03 5.62 14.52
C SER A 88 0.08 6.66 13.42
N THR A 89 0.91 7.68 13.61
CA THR A 89 1.39 8.52 12.51
C THR A 89 2.30 7.70 11.58
N VAL A 90 2.51 8.18 10.36
CA VAL A 90 3.53 7.61 9.47
C VAL A 90 4.91 7.99 10.00
N ASP A 91 5.76 6.99 10.27
CA ASP A 91 7.17 7.17 10.58
C ASP A 91 8.03 6.37 9.60
N SER A 92 8.93 7.07 8.90
CA SER A 92 9.92 6.44 8.03
C SER A 92 9.33 5.47 6.98
N GLY A 93 8.09 5.72 6.54
CA GLY A 93 7.37 4.83 5.61
C GLY A 93 6.74 3.62 6.28
N ARG A 94 6.46 3.67 7.59
CA ARG A 94 5.72 2.66 8.34
C ARG A 94 4.52 3.27 9.03
N GLN A 95 3.47 2.49 9.21
CA GLN A 95 2.30 2.87 9.99
C GLN A 95 1.58 1.64 10.55
N HIS A 96 1.08 1.78 11.77
CA HIS A 96 0.28 0.76 12.46
C HIS A 96 -1.20 0.96 12.20
N PHE A 97 -1.92 -0.14 12.00
CA PHE A 97 -3.36 -0.17 11.81
C PHE A 97 -4.00 -1.21 12.72
N ILE A 98 -5.17 -0.87 13.28
CA ILE A 98 -6.05 -1.83 13.94
C ILE A 98 -7.05 -2.35 12.91
N VAL A 99 -7.27 -3.67 12.92
CA VAL A 99 -8.18 -4.37 12.01
C VAL A 99 -9.49 -4.69 12.74
N TYR A 100 -10.60 -4.42 12.06
CA TYR A 100 -11.95 -4.61 12.59
C TYR A 100 -12.84 -5.41 11.63
N SER A 101 -13.81 -6.11 12.21
CA SER A 101 -15.01 -6.61 11.55
C SER A 101 -16.20 -5.75 12.00
N CYS A 102 -16.77 -5.00 11.07
CA CYS A 102 -17.92 -4.15 11.29
C CYS A 102 -19.19 -4.79 10.70
N PRO A 103 -20.38 -4.52 11.27
CA PRO A 103 -21.66 -4.91 10.69
C PRO A 103 -21.90 -4.39 9.28
#